data_AF-A0A9W7IA22-F1
#
_entry.id   AF-A0A9W7IA22-F1
#
_cell.length_a   1.000
_cell.length_b   1.000
_cell.length_c   1.000
_cell.angle_alpha   90.00
_cell.angle_beta   90.00
_cell.angle_gamma   90.00
#
_symmetry.space_group_name_H-M   'P 1'
#
loop_
_entity.id
_entity.type
_entity.pdbx_description
1 polymer ?
#
loop_
_entity_poly.entity_id
_entity_poly.type
_entity_poly.pdbx_seq_one_letter_code
_entity_poly.pdbx_strand_id
1 'polypeptide(L)'
;MPQSVADLLLMWWENRPYKSRVSIWNFVPAAVIWFVWLLRNEIVFNNCKLDSIQLLFLIKFRIASWFKARFRDSSSSIEDIVLHPPFGRFGSV
;
A
#
# COMPACT_ATOMS: atom_id res chain seq x y z
N MET A 1 -16.90 12.79 0.38
CA MET A 1 -15.43 12.81 0.35
C MET A 1 -14.95 12.80 1.80
N PRO A 2 -13.96 11.98 2.17
CA PRO A 2 -13.45 11.95 3.55
C PRO A 2 -12.81 13.29 3.89
N GLN A 3 -13.14 13.83 5.07
CA GLN A 3 -12.72 15.18 5.48
C GLN A 3 -11.40 15.18 6.25
N SER A 4 -10.96 14.00 6.70
CA SER A 4 -9.72 13.83 7.46
C SER A 4 -8.98 12.55 7.06
N VAL A 5 -7.69 12.50 7.41
CA VAL A 5 -6.88 11.27 7.29
C VAL A 5 -7.48 10.15 8.14
N ALA A 6 -8.09 10.48 9.28
CA ALA A 6 -8.78 9.51 10.12
C ALA A 6 -9.99 8.89 9.41
N ASP A 7 -10.81 9.68 8.71
CA ASP A 7 -11.93 9.17 7.92
C ASP A 7 -11.46 8.27 6.78
N LEU A 8 -10.36 8.63 6.12
CA LEU A 8 -9.74 7.79 5.08
C LEU A 8 -9.31 6.43 5.65
N LEU A 9 -8.71 6.43 6.84
CA LEU A 9 -8.26 5.21 7.50
C LEU A 9 -9.42 4.35 7.99
N LEU A 10 -10.49 4.97 8.51
CA LEU A 10 -11.71 4.27 8.91
C LEU A 10 -12.41 3.66 7.70
N MET A 11 -12.61 4.43 6.62
CA MET A 11 -13.16 3.92 5.36
C MET A 11 -12.31 2.77 4.80
N TRP A 12 -10.99 2.87 4.88
CA TRP A 12 -10.09 1.78 4.47
C TRP A 12 -10.27 0.52 5.33
N TRP A 13 -10.35 0.69 6.65
CA TRP A 13 -10.52 -0.41 7.59
C TRP A 13 -11.84 -1.16 7.39
N GLU A 14 -12.92 -0.43 7.10
CA GLU A 14 -14.25 -0.99 6.84
C GLU A 14 -14.36 -1.69 5.48
N ASN A 15 -13.72 -1.15 4.44
CA ASN A 15 -13.87 -1.66 3.07
C ASN A 15 -12.79 -2.68 2.67
N ARG A 16 -11.82 -2.98 3.53
CA ARG A 16 -10.80 -3.99 3.21
C ARG A 16 -11.42 -5.39 3.18
N PRO A 17 -10.97 -6.27 2.27
CA PRO A 17 -11.46 -7.64 2.22
C PRO A 17 -11.14 -8.40 3.52
N TYR A 18 -12.20 -8.82 4.22
CA TYR A 18 -12.16 -9.47 5.55
C TYR A 18 -11.50 -10.86 5.55
N LYS A 19 -11.25 -11.46 4.37
CA LYS A 19 -11.01 -12.91 4.25
C LYS A 19 -9.59 -13.41 4.50
N SER A 20 -8.59 -12.59 4.81
CA SER A 20 -7.22 -13.11 5.03
C SER A 20 -6.57 -12.58 6.32
N ARG A 21 -6.12 -13.51 7.18
CA ARG A 21 -5.23 -13.21 8.34
C ARG A 21 -3.87 -12.65 7.90
N VAL A 22 -3.56 -12.75 6.62
CA VAL A 22 -2.29 -12.37 5.96
C VAL A 22 -2.61 -11.32 4.87
N SER A 23 -3.32 -10.28 5.25
CA SER A 23 -3.85 -9.31 4.29
C SER A 23 -2.82 -8.23 3.97
N ILE A 24 -2.40 -8.14 2.70
CA ILE A 24 -1.54 -7.05 2.21
C ILE A 24 -2.16 -5.66 2.44
N TRP A 25 -3.49 -5.62 2.57
CA TRP A 25 -4.29 -4.44 2.86
C TRP A 25 -3.96 -3.79 4.22
N ASN A 26 -3.32 -4.51 5.14
CA ASN A 26 -2.85 -3.95 6.41
C ASN A 26 -1.62 -3.04 6.25
N PHE A 27 -0.85 -3.19 5.16
CA PHE A 27 0.35 -2.39 4.92
C PHE A 27 0.06 -1.08 4.18
N VAL A 28 -1.08 -0.98 3.51
CA VAL A 28 -1.42 0.18 2.69
C VAL A 28 -1.54 1.47 3.52
N PRO A 29 -2.23 1.51 4.67
CA PRO A 29 -2.28 2.71 5.51
C PRO A 29 -0.90 3.22 5.92
N ALA A 30 -0.05 2.30 6.38
CA ALA A 30 1.30 2.61 6.80
C ALA A 30 2.16 3.09 5.61
N ALA A 31 1.97 2.50 4.42
CA ALA A 31 2.69 2.90 3.22
C ALA A 31 2.25 4.30 2.75
N VAL A 32 0.97 4.63 2.87
CA VAL A 32 0.45 5.97 2.55
C VAL A 32 1.01 7.02 3.51
N ILE A 33 1.01 6.76 4.82
CA ILE A 33 1.59 7.69 5.82
C ILE A 33 3.09 7.88 5.58
N TRP A 34 3.82 6.78 5.35
CA TRP A 34 5.24 6.83 4.99
C TRP A 34 5.46 7.66 3.72
N PHE A 35 4.60 7.50 2.72
CA PHE A 35 4.70 8.24 1.48
C PHE A 35 4.48 9.73 1.67
N VAL A 36 3.46 10.13 2.44
CA VAL A 36 3.19 11.55 2.76
C VAL A 36 4.39 12.18 3.46
N TRP A 37 5.02 11.46 4.38
CA TRP A 37 6.25 11.90 5.03
C TRP A 37 7.40 12.06 4.03
N LEU A 38 7.61 11.07 3.15
CA LEU A 38 8.66 11.11 2.14
C LEU A 38 8.46 12.29 1.18
N LEU A 39 7.25 12.49 0.66
CA LEU A 39 6.94 13.59 -0.25
C LEU A 39 7.19 14.95 0.40
N ARG A 40 6.79 15.14 1.66
CA ARG A 40 7.06 16.38 2.40
C ARG A 40 8.56 16.64 2.52
N ASN A 41 9.35 15.61 2.81
CA ASN A 41 10.79 15.75 2.90
C ASN A 41 11.44 16.01 1.54
N GLU A 42 11.04 15.30 0.49
CA GLU A 42 11.57 15.51 -0.87
C GLU A 42 11.28 16.92 -1.39
N ILE A 43 10.11 17.49 -1.10
CA ILE A 43 9.78 18.87 -1.45
C ILE A 43 10.68 19.85 -0.69
N VAL A 44 10.87 19.64 0.62
CA VAL A 44 11.65 20.53 1.49
C VAL A 44 13.14 20.49 1.18
N PHE A 45 13.70 19.31 0.93
CA PHE A 45 15.15 19.13 0.78
C PHE A 45 15.63 19.18 -0.67
N ASN A 46 14.81 18.73 -1.64
CA ASN A 46 15.24 18.55 -3.03
C ASN A 46 14.46 19.41 -4.04
N ASN A 47 13.47 20.22 -3.61
CA ASN A 47 12.60 21.00 -4.50
C ASN A 47 12.02 20.17 -5.67
N CYS A 48 11.86 18.86 -5.46
CA CYS A 48 11.62 17.92 -6.54
C CYS A 48 10.11 17.86 -6.87
N LYS A 49 9.77 17.86 -8.17
CA LYS A 49 8.43 17.52 -8.65
C LYS A 49 8.33 16.00 -8.77
N LEU A 50 7.71 15.36 -7.80
CA LEU A 50 7.51 13.92 -7.78
C LEU A 50 6.41 13.55 -8.77
N ASP A 51 6.75 12.76 -9.80
CA ASP A 51 5.81 12.33 -10.82
C ASP A 51 4.82 11.28 -10.28
N SER A 52 3.56 11.37 -10.72
CA SER A 52 2.47 10.52 -10.22
C SER A 52 2.67 9.02 -10.53
N ILE A 53 3.40 8.69 -11.60
CA ILE A 53 3.68 7.30 -11.99
C ILE A 53 4.81 6.74 -11.12
N GLN A 54 5.88 7.52 -10.93
CA GLN A 54 6.99 7.15 -10.04
C GLN A 54 6.51 6.98 -8.60
N LEU A 55 5.61 7.86 -8.17
CA LEU A 55 4.88 7.79 -6.91
C LEU A 55 4.17 6.44 -6.71
N LEU A 56 3.31 6.07 -7.66
CA LEU A 56 2.54 4.83 -7.58
C LEU A 56 3.46 3.60 -7.56
N PHE A 57 4.54 3.62 -8.35
CA PHE A 57 5.54 2.57 -8.36
C PHE A 57 6.23 2.41 -6.99
N LEU A 58 6.65 3.53 -6.38
CA LEU A 58 7.34 3.50 -5.09
C LEU A 58 6.44 3.00 -3.97
N ILE A 59 5.16 3.42 -3.95
CA ILE A 59 4.17 2.95 -2.98
C ILE A 59 3.98 1.43 -3.12
N LYS A 60 3.76 0.95 -4.35
CA LYS A 60 3.59 -0.49 -4.64
C LYS A 60 4.81 -1.30 -4.20
N PHE A 61 6.01 -0.84 -4.57
CA PHE A 61 7.26 -1.49 -4.20
C PHE A 61 7.44 -1.57 -2.67
N ARG A 62 7.08 -0.50 -1.95
CA ARG A 62 7.17 -0.46 -0.48
C ARG A 62 6.21 -1.45 0.17
N ILE A 63 4.96 -1.49 -0.29
CA ILE A 63 3.94 -2.43 0.21
C ILE A 63 4.42 -3.87 0.02
N ALA A 64 4.90 -4.21 -1.17
CA ALA A 64 5.41 -5.55 -1.45
C ALA A 64 6.67 -5.90 -0.63
N SER A 65 7.58 -4.93 -0.44
CA SER A 65 8.77 -5.10 0.40
C SER A 65 8.41 -5.38 1.86
N TRP A 66 7.47 -4.63 2.43
CA TRP A 66 7.00 -4.84 3.81
C TRP A 66 6.21 -6.12 3.98
N PHE A 67 5.39 -6.48 2.98
CA PHE A 67 4.70 -7.75 2.95
C PHE A 67 5.70 -8.91 2.98
N LYS A 68 6.71 -8.90 2.10
CA LYS A 68 7.77 -9.94 2.08
C LYS A 68 8.59 -9.98 3.36
N ALA A 69 8.92 -8.82 3.96
CA ALA A 69 9.62 -8.77 5.23
C ALA A 69 8.81 -9.38 6.38
N ARG A 70 7.47 -9.22 6.36
CA ARG A 70 6.57 -9.81 7.36
C ARG A 70 6.35 -11.31 7.14
N PHE A 71 6.32 -11.76 5.89
CA PHE A 71 6.07 -13.14 5.47
C PHE A 71 7.35 -13.71 4.82
N ARG A 72 8.34 -14.04 5.66
CA ARG A 72 9.65 -14.56 5.24
C ARG A 72 9.59 -15.85 4.41
N ASP A 73 8.47 -16.58 4.45
CA ASP A 73 8.29 -17.90 3.81
C ASP A 73 7.37 -17.89 2.58
N SER A 74 6.85 -16.74 2.13
CA SER A 74 6.07 -16.71 0.89
C SER A 74 7.03 -16.76 -0.30
N SER A 75 7.05 -17.89 -1.02
CA SER A 75 7.76 -18.10 -2.30
C SER A 75 7.31 -17.16 -3.44
N SER A 76 6.32 -16.30 -3.19
CA SER A 76 5.81 -15.30 -4.13
C SER A 76 6.83 -14.19 -4.39
N SER A 77 7.09 -13.91 -5.68
CA SER A 77 7.94 -12.80 -6.10
C SER A 77 7.29 -11.44 -5.76
N ILE A 78 8.12 -10.43 -5.45
CA ILE A 78 7.66 -9.05 -5.24
C ILE A 78 6.91 -8.54 -6.47
N GLU A 79 7.37 -8.93 -7.66
CA GLU A 79 6.77 -8.56 -8.93
C GLU A 79 5.35 -9.11 -9.06
N ASP A 80 5.15 -10.35 -8.63
CA ASP A 80 3.86 -11.01 -8.68
C ASP A 80 2.86 -10.33 -7.73
N ILE A 81 3.31 -9.89 -6.56
CA ILE A 81 2.48 -9.13 -5.60
C ILE A 81 2.14 -7.72 -6.11
N VAL A 82 3.06 -7.09 -6.86
CA VAL A 82 2.89 -5.74 -7.40
C VAL A 82 2.01 -5.72 -8.67
N LEU A 83 2.15 -6.74 -9.53
CA LEU A 83 1.33 -6.93 -10.74
C LEU A 83 -0.02 -7.56 -10.42
N HIS A 84 -0.03 -8.57 -9.56
CA HIS A 84 -1.20 -9.33 -9.14
C HIS A 84 -1.29 -9.32 -7.60
N PRO A 85 -1.83 -8.23 -7.01
CA PRO A 85 -2.22 -8.27 -5.61
C PRO A 85 -3.02 -9.54 -5.37
N PRO A 86 -2.83 -10.27 -4.25
CA PRO A 86 -3.67 -11.41 -3.92
C PRO A 86 -5.08 -10.89 -3.63
N PHE A 87 -5.84 -10.63 -4.70
CA PHE A 87 -7.26 -10.44 -4.68
C PHE A 87 -7.80 -11.76 -4.17
N GLY A 88 -8.36 -11.73 -2.96
CA GLY A 88 -9.18 -12.86 -2.52
C GLY A 88 -10.18 -13.11 -3.62
N ARG A 89 -10.16 -14.31 -4.22
CA ARG A 89 -11.09 -14.73 -5.28
C ARG A 89 -12.46 -14.16 -4.96
N PHE A 90 -12.92 -13.21 -5.78
CA PHE A 90 -14.32 -12.80 -5.77
C PHE A 90 -15.09 -14.05 -6.16
N GLY A 91 -15.66 -14.70 -5.14
CA GLY A 91 -16.49 -15.87 -5.31
C GLY A 91 -17.74 -15.48 -6.08
N SER A 92 -18.04 -16.29 -7.09
CA SER A 92 -19.32 -16.35 -7.81
C SER A 92 -20.52 -16.12 -6.90
N VAL A 93 -21.43 -15.29 -7.38
CA VAL A 93 -22.87 -15.50 -7.23
C VAL A 93 -23.43 -15.67 -8.63
#